data_AF-A0A5N4WFR5-F1
#
_entry.id   AF-A0A5N4WFR5-F1
#
_cell.length_a   1.000
_cell.length_b   1.000
_cell.length_c   1.000
_cell.angle_alpha   90.00
_cell.angle_beta   90.00
_cell.angle_gamma   90.00
#
_symmetry.space_group_name_H-M   'P 1'
#
loop_
_entity.id
_entity.type
_entity.pdbx_description
1 polymer ?
#
loop_
_entity_poly.entity_id
_entity_poly.type
_entity_poly.pdbx_seq_one_letter_code
_entity_poly.pdbx_strand_id
1 'polypeptide(L)'
;MSRARRSDGDLTKSKILEAAGRLIAQLGWAKTSNKEIVKLAEVDLAAINYHFGGRDGLYQAVLSEAHAHYLNEQELQEIAEMQCDPEEKLGVFFETLVIKLVEQDVWHGKVFIREIFSPSAHLLNFFETEGTRKFQIIRHIISQITDLDENDPTLLPCIFSVVAPCLMLIMTSVAASGPLQNMRCVPAKQLAQHFKTFSLAGLKAVVHLQKENSPH
;
A
#
# COMPACT_ATOMS: atom_id res chain seq x y z
N MET A 1 6.10 26.45 -24.52
CA MET A 1 6.09 26.60 -23.04
C MET A 1 6.49 25.26 -22.44
N SER A 2 7.78 25.06 -22.26
CA SER A 2 8.44 23.80 -22.64
C SER A 2 9.34 23.27 -21.52
N ARG A 3 8.97 22.12 -20.97
CA ARG A 3 9.76 21.24 -20.09
C ARG A 3 10.24 21.82 -18.74
N ALA A 4 10.90 22.98 -18.70
CA ALA A 4 11.42 23.61 -17.47
C ALA A 4 10.29 23.98 -16.47
N ARG A 5 9.22 24.63 -16.95
CA ARG A 5 8.08 25.02 -16.11
C ARG A 5 7.25 23.83 -15.58
N ARG A 6 7.30 22.68 -16.28
CA ARG A 6 6.71 21.42 -15.77
C ARG A 6 7.61 20.81 -14.69
N SER A 7 8.91 20.77 -14.94
CA SER A 7 9.92 20.31 -13.97
C SER A 7 9.86 21.08 -12.64
N ASP A 8 9.73 22.41 -12.69
CA ASP A 8 9.63 23.23 -11.47
C ASP A 8 8.31 22.99 -10.71
N GLY A 9 7.21 22.78 -11.44
CA GLY A 9 5.91 22.44 -10.87
C GLY A 9 5.90 21.06 -10.20
N ASP A 10 6.54 20.08 -10.83
CA ASP A 10 6.66 18.72 -10.27
C ASP A 10 7.55 18.72 -9.02
N LEU A 11 8.65 19.47 -9.02
CA LEU A 11 9.50 19.65 -7.84
C LEU A 11 8.75 20.33 -6.69
N THR A 12 7.96 21.36 -6.98
CA THR A 12 7.13 22.06 -5.99
C THR A 12 6.09 21.11 -5.39
N LYS A 13 5.41 20.33 -6.24
CA LYS A 13 4.44 19.32 -5.81
C LYS A 13 5.08 18.29 -4.89
N SER A 14 6.25 17.75 -5.24
CA SER A 14 6.96 16.77 -4.41
C SER A 14 7.41 17.34 -3.07
N LYS A 15 7.91 18.59 -3.03
CA LYS A 15 8.25 19.27 -1.76
C LYS A 15 7.05 19.40 -0.82
N ILE A 16 5.88 19.76 -1.37
CA ILE A 16 4.66 19.87 -0.58
C ILE A 16 4.22 18.51 -0.05
N LEU A 17 4.23 17.47 -0.89
CA LEU A 17 3.87 16.10 -0.48
C LEU A 17 4.76 15.60 0.65
N GLU A 18 6.08 15.75 0.52
CA GLU A 18 7.04 15.32 1.53
C GLU A 18 6.85 16.08 2.86
N ALA A 19 6.66 17.40 2.81
CA ALA A 19 6.39 18.21 3.99
C ALA A 19 5.07 17.83 4.67
N ALA A 20 4.01 17.64 3.88
CA ALA A 20 2.70 17.25 4.36
C ALA A 20 2.74 15.86 5.00
N GLY A 21 3.32 14.87 4.32
CA GLY A 21 3.47 13.50 4.81
C GLY A 21 4.19 13.44 6.16
N ARG A 22 5.32 14.14 6.30
CA ARG A 22 6.07 14.22 7.57
C ARG A 22 5.25 14.83 8.71
N LEU A 23 4.61 15.97 8.47
CA LEU A 23 3.81 16.65 9.50
C LEU A 23 2.57 15.84 9.90
N ILE A 24 1.90 15.21 8.93
CA ILE A 24 0.71 14.38 9.16
C ILE A 24 1.10 13.11 9.92
N ALA A 25 2.21 12.46 9.57
CA ALA A 25 2.71 11.30 10.32
C ALA A 25 2.96 11.64 11.80
N GLN A 26 3.49 12.84 12.08
CA GLN A 26 3.80 13.30 13.43
C GLN A 26 2.55 13.77 14.21
N LEU A 27 1.76 14.67 13.63
CA LEU A 27 0.70 15.40 14.33
C LEU A 27 -0.71 14.83 14.08
N GLY A 28 -0.88 14.09 12.99
CA GLY A 28 -2.19 13.67 12.47
C GLY A 28 -2.84 14.75 11.60
N TRP A 29 -3.67 14.32 10.65
CA TRP A 29 -4.28 15.18 9.62
C TRP A 29 -5.01 16.40 10.20
N ALA A 30 -5.89 16.18 11.18
CA ALA A 30 -6.71 17.24 11.79
C ALA A 30 -5.88 18.36 12.44
N LYS A 31 -4.65 18.08 12.88
CA LYS A 31 -3.79 19.04 13.60
C LYS A 31 -2.75 19.72 12.72
N THR A 32 -2.49 19.20 11.52
CA THR A 32 -1.50 19.79 10.61
C THR A 32 -2.13 20.91 9.79
N SER A 33 -1.63 22.15 9.86
CA SER A 33 -2.17 23.26 9.06
C SER A 33 -1.46 23.45 7.71
N ASN A 34 -2.16 23.97 6.71
CA ASN A 34 -1.55 24.28 5.39
C ASN A 34 -0.40 25.29 5.51
N LYS A 35 -0.46 26.21 6.50
CA LYS A 35 0.60 27.18 6.77
C LYS A 35 1.90 26.52 7.24
N GLU A 36 1.80 25.52 8.10
CA GLU A 36 2.97 24.74 8.55
C GLU A 36 3.56 23.92 7.41
N ILE A 37 2.71 23.33 6.56
CA ILE A 37 3.14 22.56 5.39
C ILE A 37 3.94 23.43 4.43
N VAL A 38 3.40 24.58 4.00
CA VAL A 38 4.11 25.43 3.02
C VAL A 38 5.34 26.10 3.59
N LYS A 39 5.35 26.38 4.91
CA LYS A 39 6.54 26.84 5.62
C LYS A 39 7.64 25.79 5.59
N LEU A 40 7.31 24.52 5.85
CA LEU A 40 8.26 23.41 5.81
C LEU A 40 8.73 23.08 4.38
N ALA A 41 7.84 23.21 3.39
CA ALA A 41 8.15 22.98 1.98
C ALA A 41 8.91 24.14 1.32
N GLU A 42 8.98 25.30 1.97
CA GLU A 42 9.55 26.56 1.44
C GLU A 42 8.86 27.03 0.15
N VAL A 43 7.53 27.04 0.16
CA VAL A 43 6.69 27.40 -1.01
C VAL A 43 5.55 28.36 -0.60
N ASP A 44 4.86 28.92 -1.59
CA ASP A 44 3.69 29.76 -1.35
C ASP A 44 2.43 28.92 -1.04
N LEU A 45 1.53 29.45 -0.20
CA LEU A 45 0.25 28.82 0.11
C LEU A 45 -0.62 28.54 -1.13
N ALA A 46 -0.54 29.40 -2.14
CA ALA A 46 -1.24 29.24 -3.41
C ALA A 46 -0.85 27.94 -4.14
N ALA A 47 0.36 27.42 -3.90
CA ALA A 47 0.83 26.17 -4.51
C ALA A 47 0.00 24.96 -4.07
N ILE A 48 -0.53 24.95 -2.84
CA ILE A 48 -1.42 23.86 -2.38
C ILE A 48 -2.71 23.84 -3.20
N ASN A 49 -3.36 25.00 -3.34
CA ASN A 49 -4.59 25.08 -4.13
C ASN A 49 -4.35 24.76 -5.60
N TYR A 50 -3.23 25.24 -6.15
CA TYR A 50 -2.88 25.01 -7.56
C TYR A 50 -2.57 23.53 -7.87
N HIS A 51 -1.79 22.84 -7.03
CA HIS A 51 -1.35 21.47 -7.29
C HIS A 51 -2.31 20.38 -6.78
N PHE A 52 -3.08 20.68 -5.74
CA PHE A 52 -3.87 19.66 -5.04
C PHE A 52 -5.35 20.02 -4.91
N GLY A 53 -5.80 21.16 -5.44
CA GLY A 53 -7.20 21.58 -5.32
C GLY A 53 -7.61 21.95 -3.89
N GLY A 54 -6.64 22.12 -2.98
CA GLY A 54 -6.87 22.52 -1.61
C GLY A 54 -6.40 21.49 -0.59
N ARG A 55 -6.90 21.64 0.64
CA ARG A 55 -6.47 20.88 1.81
C ARG A 55 -6.81 19.39 1.66
N ASP A 56 -8.07 19.05 1.42
CA ASP A 56 -8.50 17.65 1.33
C ASP A 56 -7.84 16.91 0.15
N GLY A 57 -7.69 17.57 -0.99
CA GLY A 57 -6.99 16.99 -2.13
C GLY A 57 -5.49 16.79 -1.89
N LEU A 58 -4.86 17.63 -1.05
CA LEU A 58 -3.48 17.39 -0.61
C LEU A 58 -3.41 16.13 0.25
N TYR A 59 -4.34 15.93 1.18
CA TYR A 59 -4.29 14.73 2.02
C TYR A 59 -4.61 13.46 1.24
N GLN A 60 -5.55 13.52 0.29
CA GLN A 60 -5.79 12.42 -0.65
C GLN A 60 -4.48 12.05 -1.38
N ALA A 61 -3.75 13.04 -1.90
CA ALA A 61 -2.49 12.79 -2.59
C ALA A 61 -1.40 12.23 -1.66
N VAL A 62 -1.36 12.64 -0.38
CA VAL A 62 -0.46 12.07 0.64
C VAL A 62 -0.80 10.60 0.91
N LEU A 63 -2.09 10.23 0.97
CA LEU A 63 -2.51 8.83 1.13
C LEU A 63 -2.16 7.97 -0.08
N SER A 64 -2.42 8.49 -1.29
CA SER A 64 -2.03 7.84 -2.53
C SER A 64 -0.52 7.60 -2.60
N GLU A 65 0.29 8.61 -2.25
CA GLU A 65 1.76 8.50 -2.18
C GLU A 65 2.20 7.47 -1.11
N ALA A 66 1.61 7.52 0.10
CA ALA A 66 1.89 6.55 1.16
C ALA A 66 1.65 5.10 0.72
N HIS A 67 0.57 4.86 -0.01
CA HIS A 67 0.27 3.53 -0.51
C HIS A 67 1.12 3.17 -1.73
N ALA A 68 1.36 4.09 -2.66
CA ALA A 68 2.17 3.86 -3.86
C ALA A 68 3.64 3.57 -3.52
N HIS A 69 4.14 4.14 -2.42
CA HIS A 69 5.48 3.86 -1.90
C HIS A 69 5.71 2.36 -1.66
N TYR A 70 4.74 1.65 -1.09
CA TYR A 70 4.82 0.21 -0.84
C TYR A 70 4.27 -0.64 -1.98
N LEU A 71 3.14 -0.23 -2.54
CA LEU A 71 2.42 -0.98 -3.56
C LEU A 71 1.96 -0.04 -4.68
N ASN A 72 2.81 0.06 -5.70
CA ASN A 72 2.56 0.83 -6.91
C ASN A 72 1.63 0.04 -7.85
N GLU A 73 0.65 0.73 -8.45
CA GLU A 73 -0.34 0.09 -9.35
C GLU A 73 0.31 -0.46 -10.63
N GLN A 74 1.24 0.28 -11.22
CA GLN A 74 1.92 -0.12 -12.45
C GLN A 74 2.83 -1.33 -12.21
N GLU A 75 3.66 -1.31 -11.16
CA GLU A 75 4.50 -2.47 -10.82
C GLU A 75 3.64 -3.71 -10.53
N LEU A 76 2.50 -3.54 -9.85
CA LEU A 76 1.58 -4.64 -9.57
C LEU A 76 0.95 -5.20 -10.85
N GLN A 77 0.61 -4.34 -11.82
CA GLN A 77 0.14 -4.74 -13.13
C GLN A 77 1.22 -5.50 -13.92
N GLU A 78 2.46 -5.01 -13.91
CA GLU A 78 3.61 -5.68 -14.54
C GLU A 78 3.81 -7.09 -13.96
N ILE A 79 3.65 -7.27 -12.64
CA ILE A 79 3.69 -8.58 -11.97
C ILE A 79 2.55 -9.49 -12.46
N ALA A 80 1.33 -8.98 -12.58
CA ALA A 80 0.19 -9.76 -13.03
C ALA A 80 0.32 -10.23 -14.49
N GLU A 81 1.00 -9.43 -15.33
CA GLU A 81 1.22 -9.70 -16.76
C GLU A 81 2.43 -10.61 -17.04
N MET A 82 3.23 -10.95 -16.02
CA MET A 82 4.38 -11.85 -16.16
C MET A 82 3.99 -13.18 -16.80
N GLN A 83 4.83 -13.67 -17.72
CA GLN A 83 4.65 -14.96 -18.39
C GLN A 83 5.27 -16.08 -17.53
N CYS A 84 4.67 -16.33 -16.38
CA CYS A 84 5.05 -17.37 -15.43
C CYS A 84 3.83 -17.91 -14.67
N ASP A 85 4.05 -18.95 -13.86
CA ASP A 85 2.99 -19.55 -13.05
C ASP A 85 2.42 -18.53 -12.04
N PRO A 86 1.10 -18.56 -11.75
CA PRO A 86 0.48 -17.66 -10.78
C PRO A 86 1.13 -17.70 -9.39
N GLU A 87 1.60 -18.88 -8.96
CA GLU A 87 2.35 -19.03 -7.70
C GLU A 87 3.65 -18.22 -7.70
N GLU A 88 4.30 -18.10 -8.86
CA GLU A 88 5.52 -17.31 -9.03
C GLU A 88 5.23 -15.81 -9.03
N LYS A 89 4.14 -15.37 -9.67
CA LYS A 89 3.66 -13.98 -9.59
C LYS A 89 3.44 -13.54 -8.14
N LEU A 90 2.81 -14.41 -7.33
CA LEU A 90 2.61 -14.14 -5.90
C LEU A 90 3.96 -14.04 -5.15
N GLY A 91 4.95 -14.84 -5.54
CA GLY A 91 6.31 -14.74 -5.01
C GLY A 91 6.96 -13.38 -5.30
N VAL A 92 6.91 -12.92 -6.54
CA VAL A 92 7.43 -11.61 -6.95
C VAL A 92 6.69 -10.47 -6.27
N PHE A 93 5.36 -10.58 -6.13
CA PHE A 93 4.55 -9.65 -5.35
C PHE A 93 5.08 -9.51 -3.91
N PHE A 94 5.31 -10.63 -3.20
CA PHE A 94 5.85 -10.59 -1.85
C PHE A 94 7.27 -10.03 -1.80
N GLU A 95 8.14 -10.40 -2.73
CA GLU A 95 9.53 -9.90 -2.75
C GLU A 95 9.55 -8.38 -2.92
N THR A 96 8.84 -7.85 -3.92
CA THR A 96 8.72 -6.41 -4.19
C THR A 96 8.15 -5.65 -2.98
N LEU A 97 7.06 -6.16 -2.42
CA LEU A 97 6.36 -5.50 -1.31
C LEU A 97 7.16 -5.56 -0.01
N VAL A 98 7.73 -6.72 0.33
CA VAL A 98 8.48 -6.89 1.58
C VAL A 98 9.77 -6.07 1.60
N ILE A 99 10.50 -5.98 0.47
CA ILE A 99 11.69 -5.12 0.36
C ILE A 99 11.34 -3.68 0.75
N LYS A 100 10.28 -3.11 0.16
CA LYS A 100 9.82 -1.76 0.45
C LYS A 100 9.34 -1.59 1.90
N LEU A 101 8.71 -2.62 2.47
CA LEU A 101 8.19 -2.58 3.84
C LEU A 101 9.27 -2.66 4.93
N VAL A 102 10.37 -3.37 4.68
CA VAL A 102 11.48 -3.49 5.66
C VAL A 102 12.47 -2.35 5.56
N GLU A 103 12.52 -1.65 4.42
CA GLU A 103 13.27 -0.40 4.25
C GLU A 103 12.87 0.67 5.29
N GLN A 104 13.73 1.67 5.46
CA GLN A 104 13.51 2.74 6.42
C GLN A 104 12.35 3.64 5.98
N ASP A 105 11.16 3.36 6.50
CA ASP A 105 10.00 4.23 6.32
C ASP A 105 10.23 5.63 6.91
N VAL A 106 9.99 6.66 6.10
CA VAL A 106 10.11 8.06 6.51
C VAL A 106 8.82 8.52 7.18
N TRP A 107 7.69 8.34 6.50
CA TRP A 107 6.37 8.80 6.97
C TRP A 107 5.19 7.99 6.43
N HIS A 108 5.37 7.23 5.34
CA HIS A 108 4.29 6.58 4.59
C HIS A 108 3.51 5.59 5.46
N GLY A 109 4.23 4.68 6.14
CA GLY A 109 3.63 3.69 7.02
C GLY A 109 2.88 4.30 8.20
N LYS A 110 3.41 5.39 8.78
CA LYS A 110 2.77 6.14 9.87
C LYS A 110 1.48 6.85 9.46
N VAL A 111 1.41 7.37 8.24
CA VAL A 111 0.16 7.96 7.74
C VAL A 111 -0.87 6.86 7.51
N PHE A 112 -0.47 5.77 6.84
CA PHE A 112 -1.39 4.70 6.50
C PHE A 112 -1.95 3.98 7.74
N ILE A 113 -1.11 3.68 8.73
CA ILE A 113 -1.55 2.99 9.95
C ILE A 113 -2.54 3.81 10.78
N ARG A 114 -2.43 5.14 10.75
CA ARG A 114 -3.41 6.03 11.42
C ARG A 114 -4.78 5.89 10.79
N GLU A 115 -4.86 5.86 9.46
CA GLU A 115 -6.12 5.66 8.74
C GLU A 115 -6.69 4.24 8.97
N ILE A 116 -5.84 3.21 9.13
CA ILE A 116 -6.31 1.87 9.49
C ILE A 116 -7.02 1.86 10.86
N PHE A 117 -6.45 2.52 11.87
CA PHE A 117 -7.01 2.53 13.22
C PHE A 117 -8.10 3.59 13.46
N SER A 118 -8.12 4.65 12.65
CA SER A 118 -9.10 5.72 12.72
C SER A 118 -9.46 6.17 11.29
N PRO A 119 -10.27 5.38 10.56
CA PRO A 119 -10.60 5.65 9.15
C PRO A 119 -11.26 7.01 8.96
N SER A 120 -10.77 7.76 7.98
CA SER A 120 -11.42 8.99 7.50
C SER A 120 -12.14 8.75 6.17
N ALA A 121 -12.91 9.75 5.73
CA ALA A 121 -13.53 9.74 4.40
C ALA A 121 -12.50 9.64 3.26
N HIS A 122 -11.25 10.05 3.49
CA HIS A 122 -10.19 9.99 2.49
C HIS A 122 -9.67 8.57 2.25
N LEU A 123 -9.61 7.74 3.29
CA LEU A 123 -9.31 6.31 3.15
C LEU A 123 -10.42 5.60 2.38
N LEU A 124 -11.69 5.93 2.63
CA LEU A 124 -12.82 5.38 1.88
C LEU A 124 -12.73 5.76 0.39
N ASN A 125 -12.52 7.04 0.09
CA ASN A 125 -12.34 7.52 -1.29
C ASN A 125 -11.11 6.88 -1.97
N PHE A 126 -10.03 6.64 -1.22
CA PHE A 126 -8.89 5.87 -1.72
C PHE A 126 -9.29 4.44 -2.12
N PHE A 127 -10.04 3.74 -1.26
CA PHE A 127 -10.51 2.39 -1.56
C PHE A 127 -11.47 2.35 -2.76
N GLU A 128 -12.35 3.34 -2.92
CA GLU A 128 -13.26 3.45 -4.07
C GLU A 128 -12.55 3.74 -5.40
N THR A 129 -11.28 4.18 -5.36
CA THR A 129 -10.51 4.58 -6.53
C THR A 129 -9.28 3.69 -6.74
N GLU A 130 -8.13 4.11 -6.24
CA GLU A 130 -6.84 3.43 -6.40
C GLU A 130 -6.79 2.08 -5.69
N GLY A 131 -7.35 2.00 -4.49
CA GLY A 131 -7.38 0.77 -3.70
C GLY A 131 -8.14 -0.34 -4.41
N THR A 132 -9.28 -0.03 -5.04
CA THR A 132 -10.07 -1.01 -5.81
C THR A 132 -9.25 -1.59 -6.96
N ARG A 133 -8.52 -0.77 -7.73
CA ARG A 133 -7.72 -1.29 -8.86
C ARG A 133 -6.61 -2.25 -8.40
N LYS A 134 -5.86 -1.87 -7.37
CA LYS A 134 -4.81 -2.75 -6.79
C LYS A 134 -5.41 -4.03 -6.21
N PHE A 135 -6.57 -3.92 -5.56
CA PHE A 135 -7.30 -5.06 -5.04
C PHE A 135 -7.71 -6.04 -6.14
N GLN A 136 -8.22 -5.54 -7.28
CA GLN A 136 -8.60 -6.40 -8.42
C GLN A 136 -7.40 -7.15 -9.01
N ILE A 137 -6.22 -6.52 -9.09
CA ILE A 137 -5.03 -7.19 -9.60
C ILE A 137 -4.62 -8.35 -8.68
N ILE A 138 -4.59 -8.13 -7.36
CA ILE A 138 -4.28 -9.20 -6.39
C ILE A 138 -5.34 -10.30 -6.44
N ARG A 139 -6.61 -9.91 -6.56
CA ARG A 139 -7.73 -10.85 -6.70
C ARG A 139 -7.57 -11.75 -7.93
N HIS A 140 -7.15 -11.19 -9.07
CA HIS A 140 -6.87 -11.94 -10.28
C HIS A 140 -5.72 -12.94 -10.12
N ILE A 141 -4.63 -12.55 -9.44
CA ILE A 141 -3.53 -13.48 -9.17
C ILE A 141 -4.00 -14.63 -8.27
N ILE A 142 -4.77 -14.33 -7.22
CA ILE A 142 -5.25 -15.34 -6.27
C ILE A 142 -6.32 -16.24 -6.89
N SER A 143 -7.20 -15.72 -7.74
CA SER A 143 -8.18 -16.54 -8.48
C SER A 143 -7.47 -17.55 -9.37
N GLN A 144 -6.41 -17.15 -10.08
CA GLN A 144 -5.59 -18.06 -10.89
C GLN A 144 -4.89 -19.15 -10.07
N ILE A 145 -4.43 -18.85 -8.85
CA ILE A 145 -3.79 -19.86 -7.97
C ILE A 145 -4.82 -20.86 -7.43
N THR A 146 -6.01 -20.37 -7.10
CA THR A 146 -7.05 -21.17 -6.45
C THR A 146 -7.97 -21.90 -7.43
N ASP A 147 -7.97 -21.50 -8.71
CA ASP A 147 -8.91 -21.94 -9.74
C ASP A 147 -10.38 -21.63 -9.37
N LEU A 148 -10.59 -20.53 -8.64
CA LEU A 148 -11.91 -20.04 -8.24
C LEU A 148 -12.33 -18.87 -9.12
N ASP A 149 -13.65 -18.73 -9.33
CA ASP A 149 -14.19 -17.58 -10.05
C ASP A 149 -13.81 -16.28 -9.34
N GLU A 150 -13.51 -15.25 -10.12
CA GLU A 150 -13.20 -13.92 -9.58
C GLU A 150 -14.36 -13.31 -8.80
N ASN A 151 -15.57 -13.85 -8.75
CA ASN A 151 -16.66 -13.36 -7.89
C ASN A 151 -16.94 -14.30 -6.72
N ASP A 152 -16.18 -15.39 -6.57
CA ASP A 152 -16.36 -16.35 -5.48
C ASP A 152 -16.18 -15.64 -4.11
N PRO A 153 -17.13 -15.81 -3.16
CA PRO A 153 -17.06 -15.17 -1.85
C PRO A 153 -15.87 -15.63 -1.00
N THR A 154 -15.28 -16.80 -1.28
CA THR A 154 -14.10 -17.31 -0.58
C THR A 154 -12.81 -16.57 -0.94
N LEU A 155 -12.75 -15.92 -2.11
CA LEU A 155 -11.57 -15.15 -2.52
C LEU A 155 -11.31 -13.96 -1.60
N LEU A 156 -12.35 -13.31 -1.08
CA LEU A 156 -12.17 -12.12 -0.25
C LEU A 156 -11.39 -12.44 1.04
N PRO A 157 -11.77 -13.45 1.86
CA PRO A 157 -10.95 -13.92 2.98
C PRO A 157 -9.53 -14.35 2.58
N CYS A 158 -9.36 -15.00 1.42
CA CYS A 158 -8.05 -15.41 0.91
C CYS A 158 -7.15 -14.20 0.67
N ILE A 159 -7.63 -13.16 -0.02
CA ILE A 159 -6.87 -11.92 -0.28
C ILE A 159 -6.44 -11.27 1.03
N PHE A 160 -7.36 -11.12 1.99
CA PHE A 160 -7.02 -10.54 3.30
C PHE A 160 -5.99 -11.38 4.06
N SER A 161 -6.06 -12.71 3.97
CA SER A 161 -5.09 -13.60 4.61
C SER A 161 -3.69 -13.50 3.97
N VAL A 162 -3.62 -13.32 2.65
CA VAL A 162 -2.38 -13.13 1.89
C VAL A 162 -1.74 -11.77 2.21
N VAL A 163 -2.53 -10.70 2.33
CA VAL A 163 -2.03 -9.33 2.53
C VAL A 163 -1.79 -9.00 4.02
N ALA A 164 -2.48 -9.65 4.95
CA ALA A 164 -2.39 -9.36 6.39
C ALA A 164 -0.95 -9.39 6.95
N PRO A 165 -0.06 -10.34 6.60
CA PRO A 165 1.33 -10.32 7.06
C PRO A 165 2.08 -9.06 6.62
N CYS A 166 1.80 -8.53 5.43
CA CYS A 166 2.39 -7.29 4.94
C CYS A 166 1.88 -6.07 5.72
N LEU A 167 0.60 -6.01 6.06
CA LEU A 167 0.04 -4.95 6.93
C LEU A 167 0.68 -4.98 8.32
N MET A 168 0.96 -6.17 8.86
CA MET A 168 1.68 -6.32 10.12
C MET A 168 3.09 -5.71 10.05
N LEU A 169 3.80 -5.84 8.92
CA LEU A 169 5.11 -5.20 8.74
C LEU A 169 5.04 -3.67 8.77
N ILE A 170 3.96 -3.06 8.25
CA ILE A 170 3.74 -1.61 8.36
C ILE A 170 3.67 -1.21 9.85
N MET A 171 3.05 -2.01 10.70
CA MET A 171 2.96 -1.74 12.14
C MET A 171 4.31 -1.74 12.84
N THR A 172 5.30 -2.45 12.33
CA THR A 172 6.66 -2.48 12.89
C THR A 172 7.37 -1.12 12.79
N SER A 173 6.91 -0.22 11.91
CA SER A 173 7.41 1.15 11.82
C SER A 173 7.04 2.02 13.04
N VAL A 174 6.01 1.62 13.78
CA VAL A 174 5.48 2.33 14.96
C VAL A 174 5.83 1.61 16.26
N ALA A 175 6.12 0.31 16.20
CA ALA A 175 6.46 -0.49 17.37
C ALA A 175 7.84 -0.08 17.95
N ALA A 176 7.83 0.39 19.20
CA ALA A 176 9.04 0.86 19.89
C ALA A 176 9.98 -0.29 20.31
N SER A 177 9.45 -1.48 20.59
CA SER A 177 10.21 -2.69 20.95
C SER A 177 9.33 -3.95 20.87
N GLY A 178 9.96 -5.13 20.81
CA GLY A 178 9.30 -6.43 20.93
C GLY A 178 9.35 -7.33 19.68
N PRO A 179 8.62 -8.46 19.69
CA PRO A 179 8.67 -9.47 18.63
C PRO A 179 8.39 -8.92 17.23
N LEU A 180 7.54 -7.88 17.12
CA LEU A 180 7.22 -7.21 15.87
C LEU A 180 8.44 -6.49 15.27
N GLN A 181 9.29 -5.88 16.09
CA GLN A 181 10.49 -5.19 15.60
C GLN A 181 11.56 -6.17 15.09
N ASN A 182 11.64 -7.37 15.69
CA ASN A 182 12.57 -8.43 15.26
C ASN A 182 12.26 -8.92 13.84
N MET A 183 11.03 -8.75 13.33
CA MET A 183 10.70 -9.08 11.94
C MET A 183 11.49 -8.24 10.94
N ARG A 184 11.90 -7.01 11.29
CA ARG A 184 12.76 -6.16 10.44
C ARG A 184 14.21 -6.64 10.39
N CYS A 185 14.63 -7.46 11.36
CA CYS A 185 15.97 -8.07 11.38
C CYS A 185 16.05 -9.30 10.48
N VAL A 186 14.91 -9.88 10.09
CA VAL A 186 14.87 -10.99 9.14
C VAL A 186 15.16 -10.44 7.73
N PRO A 187 16.07 -11.05 6.96
CA PRO A 187 16.33 -10.61 5.58
C PRO A 187 15.04 -10.58 4.74
N ALA A 188 14.84 -9.49 3.99
CA ALA A 188 13.62 -9.26 3.19
C ALA A 188 13.24 -10.47 2.32
N LYS A 189 14.23 -11.05 1.64
CA LYS A 189 14.05 -12.22 0.77
C LYS A 189 13.60 -13.47 1.53
N GLN A 190 14.13 -13.69 2.74
CA GLN A 190 13.73 -14.82 3.57
C GLN A 190 12.28 -14.64 4.07
N LEU A 191 11.91 -13.42 4.44
CA LEU A 191 10.57 -13.09 4.89
C LEU A 191 9.53 -13.18 3.75
N ALA A 192 9.86 -12.67 2.56
CA ALA A 192 9.04 -12.81 1.37
C ALA A 192 8.81 -14.29 1.01
N GLN A 193 9.86 -15.11 1.03
CA GLN A 193 9.75 -16.55 0.78
C GLN A 193 8.86 -17.25 1.82
N HIS A 194 8.95 -16.85 3.08
CA HIS A 194 8.10 -17.37 4.14
C HIS A 194 6.62 -17.01 3.89
N PHE A 195 6.33 -15.75 3.56
CA PHE A 195 4.97 -15.30 3.26
C PHE A 195 4.38 -15.98 2.02
N LYS A 196 5.17 -16.15 0.96
CA LYS A 196 4.79 -16.96 -0.23
C LYS A 196 4.40 -18.38 0.19
N THR A 197 5.27 -19.05 0.94
CA THR A 197 5.07 -20.45 1.35
C THR A 197 3.80 -20.61 2.18
N PHE A 198 3.61 -19.76 3.19
CA PHE A 198 2.45 -19.80 4.07
C PHE A 198 1.15 -19.49 3.32
N SER A 199 1.18 -18.50 2.45
CA SER A 199 0.03 -18.10 1.63
C SER A 199 -0.39 -19.23 0.68
N LEU A 200 0.54 -19.81 -0.06
CA LEU A 200 0.25 -20.91 -0.99
C LEU A 200 -0.31 -22.14 -0.27
N ALA A 201 0.24 -22.49 0.89
CA ALA A 201 -0.28 -23.58 1.70
C ALA A 201 -1.73 -23.31 2.17
N GLY A 202 -2.02 -22.10 2.64
CA GLY A 202 -3.36 -21.68 3.05
C GLY A 202 -4.36 -21.69 1.90
N LEU A 203 -3.99 -21.13 0.74
CA LEU A 203 -4.83 -21.10 -0.46
C LEU A 203 -5.18 -22.51 -0.94
N LYS A 204 -4.19 -23.43 -0.99
CA LYS A 204 -4.41 -24.84 -1.35
C LYS A 204 -5.36 -25.54 -0.38
N ALA A 205 -5.24 -25.27 0.93
CA ALA A 205 -6.12 -25.83 1.94
C ALA A 205 -7.58 -25.35 1.80
N VAL A 206 -7.79 -24.06 1.49
CA VAL A 206 -9.14 -23.51 1.27
C VAL A 206 -9.82 -24.19 0.09
N VAL A 207 -9.12 -24.34 -1.04
CA VAL A 207 -9.65 -25.01 -2.24
C VAL A 207 -10.01 -26.47 -1.95
N HIS A 208 -9.19 -27.18 -1.19
CA HIS A 208 -9.47 -28.56 -0.78
C HIS A 208 -10.77 -28.66 0.04
N LEU A 209 -10.90 -27.82 1.08
CA LEU A 209 -12.08 -27.80 1.94
C LEU A 209 -13.35 -27.42 1.17
N GLN A 210 -13.26 -26.57 0.15
CA GLN A 210 -14.41 -26.18 -0.65
C GLN A 210 -14.91 -27.32 -1.55
N LYS A 211 -13.99 -28.14 -2.09
CA LYS A 211 -14.31 -29.36 -2.84
C LYS A 211 -14.97 -30.42 -1.96
N GLU A 212 -14.54 -30.56 -0.70
CA GLU A 212 -15.15 -31.48 0.26
C GLU A 212 -16.56 -31.04 0.70
N ASN A 213 -16.81 -29.73 0.77
CA ASN A 213 -18.09 -29.17 1.23
C ASN A 213 -19.13 -28.94 0.11
N SER A 214 -18.78 -29.18 -1.15
CA SER A 214 -19.72 -29.09 -2.29
C SER A 214 -20.30 -30.48 -2.58
N PRO A 215 -21.51 -30.83 -2.10
CA PRO A 215 -22.12 -32.11 -2.41
C PRO A 215 -22.41 -32.20 -3.92
N HIS A 216 -22.11 -33.37 -4.51
CA HIS A 216 -22.49 -33.73 -5.87
C HIS A 216 -23.98 -33.54 -6.17
#